data_AF-A0A0P9NDH9-F1
#
_entry.id   AF-A0A0P9NDH9-F1
#
_cell.length_a   1.000
_cell.length_b   1.000
_cell.length_c   1.000
_cell.angle_alpha   90.00
_cell.angle_beta   90.00
_cell.angle_gamma   90.00
#
_symmetry.space_group_name_H-M   'P 1'
#
loop_
_entity.id
_entity.type
_entity.pdbx_description
1 polymer ?
#
loop_
_entity_poly.entity_id
_entity_poly.type
_entity_poly.pdbx_seq_one_letter_code
_entity_poly.pdbx_strand_id
1 'polypeptide(L)'
;MFEAARLLDEIEHTGALTGFLLDAVVGIAAVAYVSFTFVTCGFGGILLGLAVGLAGNALASLGEAIGSAFSSPAGQIESASPNVFINGRPAAFAIESTAVCDKHSPIVKVAEGSSNVFINGLPAARKGDKLTCGAKIGTGSPNVFIGGGTQRYLPVDDEVSAMYRYTVDILLIVAGGAKAVTSIAKLGMQAGLKAAGPCALRFMGGVFLGDAIFRFGVAPLAEKVLGGLHGNPVDTTTGRKLLIDESDFGLPGLMPIEWTRFYASDLTVDSALGKGWVLPWEQSLRRKGSFLYLSDNQGRSVPFVTLDYNQRIYNAQEQLYLVRTEGGHYLLQTLDNVFYYFGEVPDDNQPVPLERIENALGHFLHFVRSEDGVLTDICATGGQRVHLHYDEVTSRLSTVKRIVDDKAVKHWCAMATTATAS
;
A
#
# COMPACT_ATOMS: atom_id res chain seq x y z
N MET A 1 -28.04 -7.56 16.61
CA MET A 1 -28.43 -8.98 16.84
C MET A 1 -29.04 -9.47 15.54
N PHE A 2 -28.72 -10.68 15.11
CA PHE A 2 -29.15 -11.24 13.82
C PHE A 2 -29.95 -12.53 14.03
N GLU A 3 -30.89 -12.84 13.14
CA GLU A 3 -31.69 -14.07 13.20
C GLU A 3 -30.78 -15.31 13.27
N ALA A 4 -31.04 -16.21 14.21
CA ALA A 4 -30.24 -17.40 14.40
C ALA A 4 -30.40 -18.39 13.23
N ALA A 5 -29.28 -18.89 12.70
CA ALA A 5 -29.29 -19.87 11.62
C ALA A 5 -29.48 -21.30 12.14
N ARG A 6 -30.14 -22.15 11.35
CA ARG A 6 -30.54 -23.51 11.70
C ARG A 6 -30.38 -24.46 10.52
N LEU A 7 -30.40 -25.76 10.81
CA LEU A 7 -30.47 -26.81 9.80
C LEU A 7 -31.65 -26.60 8.86
N LEU A 8 -31.44 -26.72 7.55
CA LEU A 8 -32.35 -26.43 6.42
C LEU A 8 -32.61 -24.94 6.16
N ASP A 9 -31.95 -24.02 6.87
CA ASP A 9 -32.08 -22.61 6.49
C ASP A 9 -31.38 -22.42 5.14
N GLU A 10 -32.07 -21.74 4.23
CA GLU A 10 -31.62 -21.49 2.85
C GLU A 10 -30.32 -20.69 2.85
N ILE A 11 -29.44 -21.04 1.91
CA ILE A 11 -28.30 -20.21 1.54
C ILE A 11 -28.57 -19.53 0.21
N GLU A 12 -28.02 -18.35 0.03
CA GLU A 12 -28.24 -17.54 -1.16
C GLU A 12 -26.92 -17.03 -1.73
N HIS A 13 -26.87 -17.00 -3.05
CA HIS A 13 -25.86 -16.27 -3.80
C HIS A 13 -26.45 -14.94 -4.25
N THR A 14 -25.62 -13.90 -4.27
CA THR A 14 -26.03 -12.59 -4.77
C THR A 14 -25.75 -12.44 -6.26
N GLY A 15 -26.31 -11.41 -6.87
CA GLY A 15 -25.99 -10.97 -8.22
C GLY A 15 -24.73 -10.11 -8.29
N ALA A 16 -23.92 -10.05 -7.23
CA ALA A 16 -22.79 -9.13 -7.10
C ALA A 16 -21.80 -9.26 -8.27
N LEU A 17 -21.45 -10.48 -8.69
CA LEU A 17 -20.56 -10.69 -9.83
C LEU A 17 -21.15 -10.17 -11.15
N THR A 18 -22.44 -10.41 -11.41
CA THR A 18 -23.10 -9.92 -12.62
C THR A 18 -23.18 -8.40 -12.62
N GLY A 19 -23.57 -7.80 -11.50
CA GLY A 19 -23.62 -6.34 -11.37
C GLY A 19 -22.23 -5.70 -11.51
N PHE A 20 -21.22 -6.29 -10.88
CA PHE A 20 -19.82 -5.88 -11.02
C PHE A 20 -19.34 -5.92 -12.47
N LEU A 21 -19.61 -7.00 -13.21
CA LEU A 21 -19.18 -7.14 -14.60
C LEU A 21 -19.91 -6.19 -15.56
N LEU A 22 -21.22 -5.96 -15.36
CA LEU A 22 -21.98 -5.01 -16.17
C LEU A 22 -21.47 -3.58 -15.98
N ASP A 23 -21.26 -3.18 -14.72
CA ASP A 23 -20.74 -1.84 -14.41
C ASP A 23 -19.28 -1.69 -14.80
N ALA A 24 -18.47 -2.76 -14.75
CA ALA A 24 -17.12 -2.74 -15.29
C ALA A 24 -17.12 -2.40 -16.79
N VAL A 25 -18.00 -3.03 -17.58
CA VAL A 25 -18.12 -2.75 -19.03
C VAL A 25 -18.54 -1.31 -19.27
N VAL A 26 -19.57 -0.82 -18.58
CA VAL A 26 -20.07 0.55 -18.71
C VAL A 26 -19.01 1.57 -18.25
N GLY A 27 -18.35 1.32 -17.13
CA GLY A 27 -17.29 2.14 -16.57
C GLY A 27 -16.08 2.24 -17.50
N ILE A 28 -15.61 1.11 -18.03
CA ILE A 28 -14.52 1.06 -19.01
C ILE A 28 -14.89 1.86 -20.27
N ALA A 29 -16.11 1.70 -20.78
CA ALA A 29 -16.59 2.43 -21.95
C ALA A 29 -16.70 3.94 -21.68
N ALA A 30 -17.19 4.34 -20.51
CA ALA A 30 -17.33 5.75 -20.11
C ALA A 30 -15.96 6.42 -19.92
N VAL A 31 -15.02 5.76 -19.24
CA VAL A 31 -13.64 6.23 -19.08
C VAL A 31 -12.96 6.38 -20.45
N ALA A 32 -13.12 5.40 -21.33
CA ALA A 32 -12.58 5.48 -22.70
C ALA A 32 -13.21 6.63 -23.50
N TYR A 33 -14.51 6.89 -23.33
CA TYR A 33 -15.23 7.97 -24.01
C TYR A 33 -14.83 9.36 -23.52
N VAL A 34 -14.78 9.57 -22.20
CA VAL A 34 -14.31 10.83 -21.59
C VAL A 34 -12.87 11.11 -22.01
N SER A 35 -12.02 10.09 -21.96
CA SER A 35 -10.63 10.20 -22.45
C SER A 35 -10.57 10.54 -23.94
N PHE A 36 -11.52 10.08 -24.76
CA PHE A 36 -11.61 10.44 -26.18
C PHE A 36 -12.00 11.92 -26.40
N THR A 37 -12.95 12.45 -25.64
CA THR A 37 -13.46 13.82 -25.86
C THR A 37 -12.46 14.92 -25.50
N PHE A 38 -11.64 14.73 -24.45
CA PHE A 38 -10.74 15.77 -23.95
C PHE A 38 -9.35 15.80 -24.62
N VAL A 39 -8.95 14.77 -25.38
CA VAL A 39 -7.66 14.72 -26.10
C VAL A 39 -7.54 15.78 -27.21
N THR A 40 -8.65 16.35 -27.66
CA THR A 40 -8.66 17.46 -28.63
C THR A 40 -8.16 18.79 -28.05
N CYS A 41 -8.02 18.90 -26.72
CA CYS A 41 -7.73 20.15 -26.01
C CYS A 41 -6.28 20.26 -25.47
N GLY A 42 -5.36 19.36 -25.86
CA GLY A 42 -3.96 19.37 -25.42
C GLY A 42 -3.70 18.62 -24.10
N PHE A 43 -2.58 18.94 -23.42
CA PHE A 43 -2.06 18.19 -22.26
C PHE A 43 -3.05 18.09 -21.07
N GLY A 44 -3.93 19.09 -20.91
CA GLY A 44 -4.97 19.09 -19.87
C GLY A 44 -6.01 17.96 -20.03
N GLY A 45 -6.29 17.51 -21.26
CA GLY A 45 -7.23 16.42 -21.49
C GLY A 45 -6.68 15.03 -21.14
N ILE A 46 -5.36 14.88 -21.19
CA ILE A 46 -4.65 13.64 -20.85
C ILE A 46 -4.68 13.42 -19.33
N LEU A 47 -4.43 14.48 -18.56
CA LEU A 47 -4.49 14.43 -17.10
C LEU A 47 -5.91 14.18 -16.59
N LEU A 48 -6.93 14.71 -17.28
CA LEU A 48 -8.33 14.45 -16.92
C LEU A 48 -8.76 13.00 -17.24
N GLY A 49 -8.34 12.43 -18.37
CA GLY A 49 -8.59 11.02 -18.70
C GLY A 49 -7.94 10.05 -17.70
N LEU A 50 -6.72 10.35 -17.26
CA LEU A 50 -6.02 9.60 -16.20
C LEU A 50 -6.71 9.75 -14.83
N ALA A 51 -7.10 10.97 -14.45
CA ALA A 51 -7.82 11.21 -13.20
C ALA A 51 -9.19 10.51 -13.16
N VAL A 52 -9.91 10.48 -14.29
CA VAL A 52 -11.19 9.78 -14.42
C VAL A 52 -11.01 8.26 -14.42
N GLY A 53 -9.93 7.74 -15.03
CA GLY A 53 -9.56 6.32 -14.93
C GLY A 53 -9.21 5.89 -13.51
N LEU A 54 -8.49 6.74 -12.76
CA LEU A 54 -8.16 6.51 -11.34
C LEU A 54 -9.39 6.64 -10.42
N ALA A 55 -10.36 7.48 -10.78
CA ALA A 55 -11.66 7.60 -10.10
C ALA A 55 -12.68 6.53 -10.56
N GLY A 56 -12.36 5.72 -11.57
CA GLY A 56 -13.25 4.73 -12.19
C GLY A 56 -13.70 3.61 -11.25
N ASN A 57 -12.94 3.31 -10.19
CA ASN A 57 -13.25 2.23 -9.25
C ASN A 57 -14.55 2.48 -8.45
N ALA A 58 -14.95 3.75 -8.33
CA ALA A 58 -16.24 4.11 -7.74
C ALA A 58 -17.44 3.66 -8.63
N LEU A 59 -17.23 3.45 -9.94
CA LEU A 59 -18.27 2.96 -10.85
C LEU A 59 -18.43 1.43 -10.77
N ALA A 60 -17.34 0.66 -10.75
CA ALA A 60 -17.44 -0.81 -10.66
C ALA A 60 -18.02 -1.30 -9.32
N SER A 61 -17.76 -0.58 -8.23
CA SER A 61 -18.32 -0.86 -6.91
C SER A 61 -19.82 -0.55 -6.80
N LEU A 62 -20.37 0.31 -7.65
CA LEU A 62 -21.80 0.60 -7.71
C LEU A 62 -22.59 -0.61 -8.22
N GLY A 63 -22.13 -1.26 -9.28
CA GLY A 63 -22.78 -2.43 -9.86
C GLY A 63 -22.66 -3.65 -8.97
N GLU A 64 -21.53 -3.82 -8.28
CA GLU A 64 -21.40 -4.83 -7.23
C GLU A 64 -22.42 -4.57 -6.11
N ALA A 65 -22.58 -3.33 -5.65
CA ALA A 65 -23.54 -2.98 -4.62
C ALA A 65 -24.99 -3.23 -5.07
N ILE A 66 -25.36 -2.84 -6.30
CA ILE A 66 -26.69 -3.10 -6.89
C ILE A 66 -26.90 -4.61 -7.05
N GLY A 67 -25.91 -5.33 -7.58
CA GLY A 67 -25.96 -6.78 -7.76
C GLY A 67 -26.08 -7.52 -6.43
N SER A 68 -25.42 -7.01 -5.37
CA SER A 68 -25.49 -7.57 -4.02
C SER A 68 -26.84 -7.37 -3.34
N ALA A 69 -27.64 -6.41 -3.84
CA ALA A 69 -29.00 -6.17 -3.37
C ALA A 69 -30.01 -7.20 -3.92
N PHE A 70 -29.61 -8.00 -4.91
CA PHE A 70 -30.42 -9.09 -5.44
C PHE A 70 -29.76 -10.42 -5.09
N SER A 71 -30.52 -11.34 -4.49
CA SER A 71 -30.08 -12.67 -4.15
C SER A 71 -31.03 -13.74 -4.68
N SER A 72 -30.50 -14.93 -4.90
CA SER A 72 -31.25 -16.11 -5.31
C SER A 72 -30.91 -17.28 -4.39
N PRO A 73 -31.90 -18.06 -3.93
CA PRO A 73 -31.65 -19.31 -3.22
C PRO A 73 -30.70 -20.22 -4.00
N ALA A 74 -29.78 -20.86 -3.29
CA ALA A 74 -28.70 -21.66 -3.89
C ALA A 74 -28.36 -22.89 -3.06
N GLY A 75 -29.32 -23.41 -2.30
CA GLY A 75 -29.20 -24.59 -1.46
C GLY A 75 -29.56 -24.31 0.00
N GLN A 76 -29.08 -25.15 0.92
CA GLN A 76 -29.43 -25.06 2.34
C GLN A 76 -28.39 -25.72 3.26
N ILE A 77 -28.45 -25.39 4.55
CA ILE A 77 -27.64 -26.02 5.61
C ILE A 77 -28.10 -27.47 5.83
N GLU A 78 -27.17 -28.42 5.79
CA GLU A 78 -27.41 -29.87 5.88
C GLU A 78 -26.79 -30.53 7.13
N SER A 79 -25.93 -29.80 7.87
CA SER A 79 -25.44 -30.25 9.17
C SER A 79 -25.40 -29.10 10.17
N ALA A 80 -25.74 -29.40 11.42
CA ALA A 80 -25.87 -28.43 12.51
C ALA A 80 -25.79 -29.17 13.86
N SER A 81 -26.13 -28.49 14.96
CA SER A 81 -25.94 -29.01 16.32
C SER A 81 -26.80 -30.26 16.62
N PRO A 82 -26.23 -31.35 17.16
CA PRO A 82 -26.99 -32.54 17.52
C PRO A 82 -27.90 -32.36 18.74
N ASN A 83 -27.70 -31.31 19.54
CA ASN A 83 -28.32 -31.16 20.86
C ASN A 83 -28.77 -29.73 21.20
N VAL A 84 -28.40 -28.72 20.42
CA VAL A 84 -28.90 -27.35 20.57
C VAL A 84 -29.90 -27.06 19.46
N PHE A 85 -31.13 -26.74 19.86
CA PHE A 85 -32.24 -26.52 18.94
C PHE A 85 -32.77 -25.09 19.06
N ILE A 86 -33.07 -24.47 17.93
CA ILE A 86 -33.72 -23.17 17.85
C ILE A 86 -35.04 -23.36 17.09
N ASN A 87 -36.16 -23.12 17.76
CA ASN A 87 -37.50 -23.42 17.23
C ASN A 87 -37.63 -24.86 16.70
N GLY A 88 -37.12 -25.83 17.47
CA GLY A 88 -37.22 -27.26 17.13
C GLY A 88 -36.31 -27.74 16.01
N ARG A 89 -35.49 -26.87 15.41
CA ARG A 89 -34.50 -27.23 14.38
C ARG A 89 -33.08 -27.11 14.96
N PRO A 90 -32.16 -28.04 14.66
CA PRO A 90 -30.75 -27.93 15.05
C PRO A 90 -30.14 -26.56 14.73
N ALA A 91 -29.45 -25.97 15.69
CA ALA A 91 -28.83 -24.65 15.55
C ALA A 91 -27.51 -24.75 14.79
N ALA A 92 -27.29 -23.85 13.83
CA ALA A 92 -26.07 -23.82 13.01
C ALA A 92 -24.94 -23.02 13.68
N PHE A 93 -23.71 -23.38 13.36
CA PHE A 93 -22.50 -22.77 13.91
C PHE A 93 -21.35 -22.84 12.90
N ALA A 94 -20.44 -21.87 12.97
CA ALA A 94 -19.29 -21.79 12.08
C ALA A 94 -18.34 -23.00 12.26
N ILE A 95 -17.47 -23.21 11.28
CA ILE A 95 -16.39 -24.21 11.25
C ILE A 95 -16.84 -25.64 10.89
N GLU A 96 -17.90 -26.17 11.50
CA GLU A 96 -18.32 -27.57 11.24
C GLU A 96 -19.73 -27.74 10.67
N SER A 97 -20.64 -26.76 10.82
CA SER A 97 -21.93 -26.86 10.11
C SER A 97 -21.68 -26.82 8.61
N THR A 98 -22.34 -27.72 7.88
CA THR A 98 -22.17 -27.87 6.43
C THR A 98 -23.44 -27.50 5.70
N ALA A 99 -23.30 -27.12 4.44
CA ALA A 99 -24.41 -26.86 3.53
C ALA A 99 -24.14 -27.47 2.16
N VAL A 100 -25.22 -27.78 1.45
CA VAL A 100 -25.16 -28.14 0.03
C VAL A 100 -25.45 -26.87 -0.77
N CYS A 101 -24.59 -26.59 -1.73
CA CYS A 101 -24.71 -25.45 -2.62
C CYS A 101 -25.00 -25.93 -4.05
N ASP A 102 -26.06 -25.44 -4.66
CA ASP A 102 -26.47 -25.87 -6.02
C ASP A 102 -25.48 -25.40 -7.10
N LYS A 103 -24.74 -24.32 -6.81
CA LYS A 103 -23.78 -23.71 -7.74
C LYS A 103 -22.34 -24.22 -7.55
N HIS A 104 -22.03 -24.86 -6.42
CA HIS A 104 -20.66 -25.22 -6.05
C HIS A 104 -20.58 -26.61 -5.40
N SER A 105 -19.59 -27.41 -5.81
CA SER A 105 -19.32 -28.76 -5.30
C SER A 105 -17.86 -28.87 -4.87
N PRO A 106 -17.51 -29.63 -3.80
CA PRO A 106 -18.38 -30.42 -2.91
C PRO A 106 -18.96 -29.60 -1.75
N ILE A 107 -19.59 -30.29 -0.77
CA ILE A 107 -20.20 -29.74 0.47
C ILE A 107 -19.37 -28.57 1.05
N VAL A 108 -20.04 -27.46 1.30
CA VAL A 108 -19.43 -26.22 1.82
C VAL A 108 -19.66 -26.09 3.32
N LYS A 109 -18.86 -25.26 4.00
CA LYS A 109 -18.95 -25.06 5.46
C LYS A 109 -19.39 -23.66 5.79
N VAL A 110 -20.04 -23.49 6.94
CA VAL A 110 -20.30 -22.15 7.49
C VAL A 110 -18.97 -21.56 7.96
N ALA A 111 -18.60 -20.41 7.39
CA ALA A 111 -17.27 -19.82 7.56
C ALA A 111 -17.25 -18.65 8.55
N GLU A 112 -18.38 -17.96 8.71
CA GLU A 112 -18.53 -16.81 9.60
C GLU A 112 -19.53 -17.11 10.74
N GLY A 113 -19.36 -16.43 11.86
CA GLY A 113 -20.23 -16.58 13.02
C GLY A 113 -20.05 -15.48 14.06
N SER A 114 -20.76 -15.61 15.19
CA SER A 114 -20.71 -14.67 16.30
C SER A 114 -19.35 -14.66 17.00
N SER A 115 -18.82 -13.47 17.26
CA SER A 115 -17.58 -13.28 18.00
C SER A 115 -17.64 -13.67 19.48
N ASN A 116 -18.84 -13.82 20.06
CA ASN A 116 -18.98 -14.03 21.51
C ASN A 116 -20.15 -14.94 21.93
N VAL A 117 -20.92 -15.49 20.99
CA VAL A 117 -21.95 -16.50 21.28
C VAL A 117 -21.55 -17.81 20.65
N PHE A 118 -21.55 -18.87 21.44
CA PHE A 118 -21.07 -20.18 21.02
C PHE A 118 -22.16 -21.24 21.17
N ILE A 119 -22.23 -22.15 20.20
CA ILE A 119 -23.06 -23.37 20.20
C ILE A 119 -22.08 -24.53 20.13
N ASN A 120 -22.15 -25.44 21.12
CA ASN A 120 -21.22 -26.56 21.25
C ASN A 120 -19.73 -26.16 21.24
N GLY A 121 -19.41 -24.99 21.80
CA GLY A 121 -18.04 -24.46 21.83
C GLY A 121 -17.59 -23.79 20.53
N LEU A 122 -18.44 -23.71 19.51
CA LEU A 122 -18.14 -23.11 18.21
C LEU A 122 -18.98 -21.85 17.95
N PRO A 123 -18.49 -20.88 17.15
CA PRO A 123 -19.17 -19.60 16.94
C PRO A 123 -20.56 -19.78 16.35
N ALA A 124 -21.58 -19.22 16.98
CA ALA A 124 -22.96 -19.39 16.54
C ALA A 124 -23.21 -18.69 15.19
N ALA A 125 -23.85 -19.36 14.24
CA ALA A 125 -24.13 -18.84 12.92
C ALA A 125 -25.48 -18.12 12.86
N ARG A 126 -25.56 -17.10 12.00
CA ARG A 126 -26.72 -16.22 11.86
C ARG A 126 -27.03 -15.96 10.39
N LYS A 127 -28.25 -15.50 10.12
CA LYS A 127 -28.61 -14.93 8.83
C LYS A 127 -27.62 -13.83 8.45
N GLY A 128 -27.10 -13.91 7.23
CA GLY A 128 -26.09 -13.01 6.67
C GLY A 128 -24.64 -13.47 6.85
N ASP A 129 -24.34 -14.42 7.74
CA ASP A 129 -22.99 -14.99 7.88
C ASP A 129 -22.66 -15.82 6.62
N LYS A 130 -21.40 -15.73 6.14
CA LYS A 130 -20.96 -16.40 4.91
C LYS A 130 -20.55 -17.87 5.11
N LEU A 131 -20.66 -18.62 4.02
CA LEU A 131 -20.11 -19.95 3.83
C LEU A 131 -18.80 -19.91 3.06
N THR A 132 -18.05 -21.01 3.03
CA THR A 132 -16.74 -21.11 2.36
C THR A 132 -16.80 -20.82 0.86
N CYS A 133 -17.95 -21.04 0.20
CA CYS A 133 -18.15 -20.70 -1.23
C CYS A 133 -18.63 -19.25 -1.49
N GLY A 134 -18.68 -18.40 -0.46
CA GLY A 134 -19.11 -17.01 -0.59
C GLY A 134 -20.62 -16.77 -0.49
N ALA A 135 -21.44 -17.84 -0.53
CA ALA A 135 -22.88 -17.75 -0.25
C ALA A 135 -23.15 -17.22 1.16
N LYS A 136 -24.29 -16.56 1.36
CA LYS A 136 -24.77 -16.13 2.67
C LYS A 136 -25.90 -17.01 3.16
N ILE A 137 -26.04 -17.14 4.47
CA ILE A 137 -27.25 -17.73 5.06
C ILE A 137 -28.41 -16.73 4.84
N GLY A 138 -29.38 -17.09 4.01
CA GLY A 138 -30.47 -16.20 3.56
C GLY A 138 -31.68 -16.19 4.49
N THR A 139 -31.92 -17.27 5.22
CA THR A 139 -33.04 -17.38 6.17
C THR A 139 -32.55 -17.69 7.58
N GLY A 140 -33.37 -17.36 8.58
CA GLY A 140 -33.06 -17.59 9.98
C GLY A 140 -34.30 -17.75 10.82
N SER A 141 -34.11 -17.87 12.12
CA SER A 141 -35.18 -17.92 13.09
C SER A 141 -35.94 -16.58 13.18
N PRO A 142 -37.28 -16.56 13.08
CA PRO A 142 -38.05 -15.32 13.06
C PRO A 142 -38.09 -14.58 14.41
N ASN A 143 -37.71 -15.25 15.51
CA ASN A 143 -37.86 -14.72 16.87
C ASN A 143 -36.69 -15.07 17.80
N VAL A 144 -35.65 -15.75 17.32
CA VAL A 144 -34.44 -16.01 18.10
C VAL A 144 -33.28 -15.31 17.42
N PHE A 145 -32.65 -14.39 18.14
CA PHE A 145 -31.58 -13.56 17.64
C PHE A 145 -30.30 -13.80 18.43
N ILE A 146 -29.18 -13.86 17.72
CA ILE A 146 -27.85 -14.08 18.30
C ILE A 146 -27.04 -12.79 18.18
N GLY A 147 -26.38 -12.43 19.29
CA GLY A 147 -25.55 -11.23 19.44
C GLY A 147 -24.12 -11.41 18.91
N GLY A 148 -23.25 -10.46 19.27
CA GLY A 148 -21.83 -10.46 18.89
C GLY A 148 -21.54 -9.86 17.51
N GLY A 149 -20.29 -9.47 17.29
CA GLY A 149 -19.80 -9.10 15.96
C GLY A 149 -19.74 -10.32 15.04
N THR A 150 -19.54 -10.10 13.75
CA THR A 150 -19.26 -11.19 12.79
C THR A 150 -17.75 -11.38 12.68
N GLN A 151 -17.29 -12.61 12.86
CA GLN A 151 -15.90 -12.99 12.67
C GLN A 151 -15.81 -14.13 11.66
N ARG A 152 -14.78 -14.09 10.82
CA ARG A 152 -14.47 -15.11 9.82
C ARG A 152 -13.51 -16.14 10.40
N TYR A 153 -13.94 -17.39 10.46
CA TYR A 153 -13.21 -18.50 11.06
C TYR A 153 -12.66 -19.49 10.01
N LEU A 154 -13.25 -19.52 8.81
CA LEU A 154 -12.75 -20.27 7.66
C LEU A 154 -12.53 -19.33 6.46
N PRO A 155 -11.63 -19.67 5.51
CA PRO A 155 -11.50 -18.93 4.26
C PRO A 155 -12.81 -18.95 3.47
N VAL A 156 -13.10 -17.83 2.79
CA VAL A 156 -14.31 -17.64 1.99
C VAL A 156 -13.92 -17.24 0.58
N ASP A 157 -14.40 -18.00 -0.40
CA ASP A 157 -14.29 -17.67 -1.81
C ASP A 157 -15.40 -16.67 -2.18
N ASP A 158 -15.11 -15.37 -2.06
CA ASP A 158 -16.09 -14.31 -2.36
C ASP A 158 -16.52 -14.32 -3.85
N GLU A 159 -17.81 -14.11 -4.12
CA GLU A 159 -18.41 -14.13 -5.48
C GLU A 159 -17.70 -13.22 -6.48
N VAL A 160 -17.32 -12.02 -6.02
CA VAL A 160 -16.35 -11.19 -6.71
C VAL A 160 -15.00 -11.49 -6.07
N SER A 161 -14.20 -12.32 -6.74
CA SER A 161 -12.85 -12.65 -6.29
C SER A 161 -11.93 -11.42 -6.36
N ALA A 162 -10.85 -11.43 -5.57
CA ALA A 162 -9.81 -10.39 -5.66
C ALA A 162 -9.27 -10.27 -7.09
N MET A 163 -9.11 -11.40 -7.79
CA MET A 163 -8.65 -11.46 -9.19
C MET A 163 -9.56 -10.70 -10.17
N TYR A 164 -10.89 -10.78 -10.00
CA TYR A 164 -11.83 -10.04 -10.84
C TYR A 164 -11.75 -8.54 -10.59
N ARG A 165 -11.61 -8.14 -9.32
CA ARG A 165 -11.35 -6.73 -8.95
C ARG A 165 -10.06 -6.23 -9.59
N TYR A 166 -8.99 -7.02 -9.50
CA TYR A 166 -7.69 -6.68 -10.11
C TYR A 166 -7.80 -6.49 -11.62
N THR A 167 -8.55 -7.36 -12.29
CA THR A 167 -8.68 -7.33 -13.75
C THR A 167 -9.42 -6.08 -14.21
N VAL A 168 -10.54 -5.74 -13.59
CA VAL A 168 -11.34 -4.57 -13.97
C VAL A 168 -10.59 -3.27 -13.67
N ASP A 169 -9.92 -3.19 -12.53
CA ASP A 169 -9.13 -2.01 -12.17
C ASP A 169 -8.00 -1.78 -13.19
N ILE A 170 -7.27 -2.82 -13.58
CA ILE A 170 -6.26 -2.71 -14.64
C ILE A 170 -6.88 -2.22 -15.95
N LEU A 171 -8.05 -2.76 -16.34
CA LEU A 171 -8.72 -2.37 -17.57
C LEU A 171 -9.23 -0.92 -17.56
N LEU A 172 -9.71 -0.41 -16.42
CA LEU A 172 -10.12 1.00 -16.27
C LEU A 172 -8.92 1.94 -16.41
N ILE A 173 -7.79 1.60 -15.79
CA ILE A 173 -6.55 2.39 -15.94
C ILE A 173 -6.10 2.33 -17.41
N VAL A 174 -6.11 1.16 -18.04
CA VAL A 174 -5.71 0.98 -19.45
C VAL A 174 -6.64 1.75 -20.37
N ALA A 175 -7.95 1.74 -20.13
CA ALA A 175 -8.92 2.52 -20.90
C ALA A 175 -8.67 4.04 -20.80
N GLY A 176 -8.24 4.52 -19.62
CA GLY A 176 -7.84 5.92 -19.41
C GLY A 176 -6.54 6.31 -20.12
N GLY A 177 -5.59 5.38 -20.30
CA GLY A 177 -4.26 5.68 -20.86
C GLY A 177 -3.96 5.14 -22.28
N ALA A 178 -4.68 4.14 -22.79
CA ALA A 178 -4.34 3.43 -24.02
C ALA A 178 -4.37 4.32 -25.28
N LYS A 179 -5.24 5.33 -25.31
CA LYS A 179 -5.23 6.34 -26.39
C LYS A 179 -4.36 7.56 -26.13
N ALA A 180 -3.93 7.81 -24.90
CA ALA A 180 -2.88 8.79 -24.65
C ALA A 180 -1.57 8.32 -25.31
N VAL A 181 -1.21 7.03 -25.19
CA VAL A 181 0.00 6.46 -25.84
C VAL A 181 -0.03 6.61 -27.36
N THR A 182 -1.14 6.22 -28.02
CA THR A 182 -1.24 6.25 -29.49
C THR A 182 -1.42 7.67 -30.04
N SER A 183 -2.09 8.56 -29.31
CA SER A 183 -2.27 9.97 -29.71
C SER A 183 -1.01 10.80 -29.44
N ILE A 184 -0.27 10.55 -28.36
CA ILE A 184 1.05 11.13 -28.09
C ILE A 184 2.06 10.67 -29.15
N ALA A 185 2.03 9.39 -29.54
CA ALA A 185 2.87 8.89 -30.64
C ALA A 185 2.53 9.59 -31.96
N LYS A 186 1.25 9.79 -32.30
CA LYS A 186 0.83 10.54 -33.51
C LYS A 186 1.14 12.04 -33.43
N LEU A 187 0.90 12.70 -32.30
CA LEU A 187 1.21 14.13 -32.08
C LEU A 187 2.72 14.38 -32.07
N GLY A 188 3.53 13.50 -31.49
CA GLY A 188 4.99 13.57 -31.53
C GLY A 188 5.56 13.34 -32.94
N MET A 189 4.87 12.55 -33.76
CA MET A 189 5.29 12.22 -35.13
C MET A 189 4.83 13.26 -36.17
N GLN A 190 3.72 13.98 -35.93
CA GLN A 190 3.23 15.04 -36.83
C GLN A 190 3.64 16.47 -36.44
N ALA A 191 3.87 16.77 -35.15
CA ALA A 191 4.17 18.14 -34.68
C ALA A 191 5.67 18.45 -34.50
N GLY A 192 6.59 17.57 -34.91
CA GLY A 192 8.03 17.82 -34.84
C GLY A 192 8.63 17.89 -33.42
N LEU A 193 7.88 17.50 -32.38
CA LEU A 193 8.32 17.52 -30.98
C LEU A 193 9.03 16.22 -30.57
N LYS A 194 10.30 16.06 -30.99
CA LYS A 194 11.14 14.88 -30.64
C LYS A 194 11.42 14.70 -29.13
N ALA A 195 11.15 15.72 -28.30
CA ALA A 195 11.47 15.70 -26.87
C ALA A 195 10.28 15.39 -25.94
N ALA A 196 9.02 15.55 -26.38
CA ALA A 196 7.86 15.41 -25.51
C ALA A 196 7.27 14.00 -25.46
N GLY A 197 7.44 13.20 -26.53
CA GLY A 197 6.98 11.82 -26.60
C GLY A 197 7.57 10.89 -25.53
N PRO A 198 8.90 10.90 -25.31
CA PRO A 198 9.54 10.05 -24.29
C PRO A 198 9.13 10.37 -22.86
N CYS A 199 8.94 11.65 -22.52
CA CYS A 199 8.54 12.08 -21.18
C CYS A 199 7.10 11.66 -20.84
N ALA A 200 6.19 11.76 -21.82
CA ALA A 200 4.81 11.37 -21.62
C ALA A 200 4.62 9.84 -21.58
N LEU A 201 5.44 9.07 -22.32
CA LEU A 201 5.49 7.61 -22.19
C LEU A 201 6.03 7.17 -20.81
N ARG A 202 7.08 7.83 -20.30
CA ARG A 202 7.66 7.55 -18.97
C ARG A 202 6.69 7.87 -17.83
N PHE A 203 5.96 8.98 -17.92
CA PHE A 203 4.94 9.35 -16.95
C PHE A 203 3.80 8.32 -16.90
N MET A 204 3.32 7.85 -18.06
CA MET A 204 2.30 6.80 -18.09
C MET A 204 2.83 5.46 -17.58
N GLY A 205 4.01 5.01 -18.04
CA GLY A 205 4.61 3.76 -17.55
C GLY A 205 4.74 3.70 -16.01
N GLY A 206 5.12 4.81 -15.39
CA GLY A 206 5.21 4.93 -13.93
C GLY A 206 3.86 4.94 -13.20
N VAL A 207 2.83 5.58 -13.77
CA VAL A 207 1.48 5.64 -13.17
C VAL A 207 0.79 4.26 -13.24
N PHE A 208 0.94 3.54 -14.35
CA PHE A 208 0.38 2.20 -14.53
C PHE A 208 1.04 1.14 -13.64
N LEU A 209 2.37 1.19 -13.51
CA LEU A 209 3.12 0.24 -12.70
C LEU A 209 2.97 0.53 -11.20
N GLY A 210 2.93 1.81 -10.83
CA GLY A 210 2.78 2.25 -9.44
C GLY A 210 1.43 1.87 -8.84
N ASP A 211 0.32 2.03 -9.56
CA ASP A 211 -1.02 1.76 -9.04
C ASP A 211 -1.31 0.25 -8.85
N ALA A 212 -0.77 -0.60 -9.73
CA ALA A 212 -0.91 -2.06 -9.64
C ALA A 212 -0.11 -2.67 -8.47
N ILE A 213 1.06 -2.11 -8.17
CA ILE A 213 1.91 -2.51 -7.04
C ILE A 213 1.30 -2.00 -5.71
N PHE A 214 0.78 -0.78 -5.70
CA PHE A 214 0.24 -0.10 -4.51
C PHE A 214 -1.06 -0.72 -3.98
N ARG A 215 -1.93 -1.26 -4.85
CA ARG A 215 -3.28 -1.68 -4.42
C ARG A 215 -3.41 -3.12 -3.92
N PHE A 216 -2.55 -4.04 -4.37
CA PHE A 216 -2.90 -5.47 -4.29
C PHE A 216 -1.87 -6.39 -3.63
N GLY A 217 -0.68 -5.89 -3.27
CA GLY A 217 0.24 -6.60 -2.38
C GLY A 217 0.76 -7.97 -2.84
N VAL A 218 0.44 -8.44 -4.04
CA VAL A 218 0.95 -9.71 -4.60
C VAL A 218 1.75 -9.41 -5.86
N ALA A 219 3.07 -9.30 -5.68
CA ALA A 219 4.07 -9.25 -6.74
C ALA A 219 3.96 -10.33 -7.85
N PRO A 220 3.51 -11.59 -7.63
CA PRO A 220 3.68 -12.67 -8.62
C PRO A 220 2.69 -12.64 -9.80
N LEU A 221 1.57 -11.92 -9.72
CA LEU A 221 0.62 -11.86 -10.85
C LEU A 221 0.91 -10.68 -11.79
N ALA A 222 1.57 -9.63 -11.29
CA ALA A 222 2.20 -8.63 -12.14
C ALA A 222 3.20 -9.30 -13.10
N GLU A 223 3.86 -10.38 -12.68
CA GLU A 223 4.82 -11.17 -13.48
C GLU A 223 4.19 -11.93 -14.66
N LYS A 224 2.91 -12.29 -14.57
CA LYS A 224 2.25 -13.17 -15.56
C LYS A 224 1.51 -12.42 -16.66
N VAL A 225 1.14 -11.16 -16.40
CA VAL A 225 0.53 -10.26 -17.40
C VAL A 225 1.59 -9.34 -18.03
N LEU A 226 2.65 -8.98 -17.28
CA LEU A 226 3.85 -8.34 -17.79
C LEU A 226 4.94 -9.41 -17.87
N GLY A 227 4.98 -10.16 -18.97
CA GLY A 227 6.05 -11.12 -19.22
C GLY A 227 7.40 -10.44 -19.05
N GLY A 228 8.10 -10.71 -17.94
CA GLY A 228 9.34 -10.00 -17.65
C GLY A 228 9.89 -10.06 -16.23
N LEU A 229 9.20 -10.65 -15.26
CA LEU A 229 9.78 -10.79 -13.91
C LEU A 229 10.51 -12.13 -13.77
N HIS A 230 11.75 -12.12 -14.25
CA HIS A 230 12.82 -12.97 -13.74
C HIS A 230 13.96 -12.05 -13.29
N GLY A 231 14.36 -12.19 -12.02
CA GLY A 231 15.66 -11.77 -11.52
C GLY A 231 15.68 -10.45 -10.75
N ASN A 232 15.94 -10.56 -9.45
CA ASN A 232 16.92 -9.65 -8.85
C ASN A 232 18.17 -9.66 -9.76
N PRO A 233 18.71 -8.52 -10.23
CA PRO A 233 18.59 -7.17 -9.66
C PRO A 233 18.26 -6.07 -10.69
N VAL A 234 17.31 -6.25 -11.62
CA VAL A 234 17.00 -5.23 -12.65
C VAL A 234 15.53 -4.84 -12.61
N ASP A 235 15.26 -3.55 -12.38
CA ASP A 235 13.96 -2.94 -12.65
C ASP A 235 13.72 -2.98 -14.16
N THR A 236 12.89 -3.91 -14.62
CA THR A 236 12.61 -4.12 -16.04
C THR A 236 11.81 -2.99 -16.68
N THR A 237 11.28 -2.04 -15.89
CA THR A 237 10.54 -0.87 -16.38
C THR A 237 11.47 0.29 -16.73
N THR A 238 12.53 0.48 -15.93
CA THR A 238 13.49 1.57 -16.13
C THR A 238 14.84 1.09 -16.66
N GLY A 239 15.10 -0.21 -16.64
CA GLY A 239 16.38 -0.84 -16.95
C GLY A 239 17.46 -0.60 -15.89
N ARG A 240 17.10 -0.01 -14.74
CA ARG A 240 18.06 0.33 -13.68
C ARG A 240 18.30 -0.85 -12.75
N LYS A 241 19.52 -0.95 -12.22
CA LYS A 241 19.85 -1.93 -11.20
C LYS A 241 19.34 -1.43 -9.85
N LEU A 242 18.56 -2.26 -9.15
CA LEU A 242 18.07 -1.98 -7.80
C LEU A 242 18.61 -3.03 -6.82
N LEU A 243 19.09 -2.57 -5.67
CA LEU A 243 19.33 -3.44 -4.51
C LEU A 243 18.45 -2.90 -3.37
N ILE A 244 17.50 -3.73 -2.96
CA ILE A 244 16.57 -3.45 -1.86
C ILE A 244 17.01 -4.24 -0.63
N ASP A 245 16.76 -3.70 0.56
CA ASP A 245 16.99 -4.37 1.85
C ASP A 245 18.44 -4.83 2.14
N GLU A 246 19.44 -4.07 1.68
CA GLU A 246 20.84 -4.30 2.08
C GLU A 246 21.05 -3.83 3.54
N SER A 247 20.80 -4.74 4.48
CA SER A 247 21.06 -4.55 5.91
C SER A 247 22.45 -5.07 6.27
N ASP A 248 23.34 -4.19 6.75
CA ASP A 248 24.70 -4.58 7.14
C ASP A 248 24.79 -5.00 8.62
N PHE A 249 24.15 -4.24 9.51
CA PHE A 249 24.11 -4.55 10.95
C PHE A 249 22.95 -3.82 11.66
N GLY A 250 22.48 -4.40 12.76
CA GLY A 250 21.52 -3.79 13.66
C GLY A 250 22.09 -3.65 15.07
N LEU A 251 21.76 -2.56 15.76
CA LEU A 251 21.96 -2.40 17.19
C LEU A 251 20.62 -2.43 17.92
N PRO A 252 20.35 -3.48 18.72
CA PRO A 252 19.09 -3.60 19.42
C PRO A 252 18.96 -2.51 20.49
N GLY A 253 17.75 -2.06 20.72
CA GLY A 253 17.40 -1.04 21.69
C GLY A 253 15.91 -0.72 21.64
N LEU A 254 15.47 0.19 22.51
CA LEU A 254 14.08 0.68 22.52
C LEU A 254 13.70 1.38 21.21
N MET A 255 14.70 1.98 20.56
CA MET A 255 14.66 2.42 19.17
C MET A 255 15.91 1.83 18.49
N PRO A 256 15.79 0.72 17.77
CA PRO A 256 16.93 0.06 17.14
C PRO A 256 17.62 0.97 16.11
N ILE A 257 18.96 0.86 16.03
CA ILE A 257 19.72 1.46 14.92
C ILE A 257 19.91 0.35 13.89
N GLU A 258 19.10 0.38 12.84
CA GLU A 258 19.24 -0.52 11.69
C GLU A 258 20.06 0.16 10.59
N TRP A 259 21.21 -0.44 10.26
CA TRP A 259 22.07 0.06 9.19
C TRP A 259 21.65 -0.56 7.87
N THR A 260 20.77 0.15 7.16
CA THR A 260 20.24 -0.24 5.85
C THR A 260 20.67 0.73 4.77
N ARG A 261 20.84 0.23 3.56
CA ARG A 261 21.26 1.02 2.39
C ARG A 261 20.32 0.77 1.21
N PHE A 262 19.95 1.83 0.51
CA PHE A 262 19.20 1.75 -0.75
C PHE A 262 20.12 2.04 -1.92
N TYR A 263 20.13 1.17 -2.94
CA TYR A 263 20.88 1.38 -4.17
C TYR A 263 19.98 1.45 -5.41
N ALA A 264 20.22 2.45 -6.25
CA ALA A 264 19.74 2.48 -7.62
C ALA A 264 20.80 3.08 -8.56
N SER A 265 21.03 2.42 -9.71
CA SER A 265 22.10 2.82 -10.64
C SER A 265 21.91 4.20 -11.27
N ASP A 266 20.68 4.72 -11.29
CA ASP A 266 20.33 6.03 -11.86
C ASP A 266 20.27 7.16 -10.82
N LEU A 267 20.49 6.87 -9.53
CA LEU A 267 20.51 7.89 -8.49
C LEU A 267 21.69 8.84 -8.70
N THR A 268 21.36 10.13 -8.81
CA THR A 268 22.34 11.22 -8.91
C THR A 268 22.55 11.95 -7.59
N VAL A 269 21.92 11.47 -6.50
CA VAL A 269 22.09 12.03 -5.15
C VAL A 269 23.53 11.82 -4.70
N ASP A 270 24.11 12.86 -4.10
CA ASP A 270 25.44 12.80 -3.51
C ASP A 270 25.32 12.36 -2.04
N SER A 271 25.23 11.04 -1.83
CA SER A 271 25.13 10.42 -0.50
C SER A 271 26.51 10.31 0.18
N ALA A 272 26.53 10.18 1.49
CA ALA A 272 27.71 9.82 2.28
C ALA A 272 28.42 8.56 1.76
N LEU A 273 27.71 7.62 1.12
CA LEU A 273 28.30 6.42 0.49
C LEU A 273 28.67 6.59 -0.99
N GLY A 274 28.41 7.77 -1.55
CA GLY A 274 28.65 8.10 -2.95
C GLY A 274 27.45 7.87 -3.85
N LYS A 275 27.65 8.16 -5.13
CA LYS A 275 26.60 8.12 -6.15
C LYS A 275 25.97 6.73 -6.25
N GLY A 276 24.65 6.69 -6.36
CA GLY A 276 23.87 5.46 -6.47
C GLY A 276 23.29 4.98 -5.15
N TRP A 277 23.74 5.52 -4.01
CA TRP A 277 23.31 5.13 -2.68
C TRP A 277 22.48 6.24 -2.01
N VAL A 278 21.58 5.84 -1.11
CA VAL A 278 20.92 6.73 -0.13
C VAL A 278 20.79 5.98 1.19
N LEU A 279 21.02 6.70 2.30
CA LEU A 279 20.84 6.20 3.65
C LEU A 279 19.52 6.72 4.28
N PRO A 280 18.88 5.98 5.20
CA PRO A 280 17.59 6.37 5.78
C PRO A 280 17.53 7.74 6.45
N TRP A 281 18.67 8.22 6.98
CA TRP A 281 18.80 9.52 7.66
C TRP A 281 19.23 10.67 6.75
N GLU A 282 19.48 10.41 5.46
CA GLU A 282 19.79 11.44 4.45
C GLU A 282 18.54 12.10 3.88
N GLN A 283 17.40 11.88 4.54
CA GLN A 283 16.17 12.59 4.24
C GLN A 283 16.29 14.07 4.58
N SER A 284 15.65 14.91 3.78
CA SER A 284 15.63 16.36 3.98
C SER A 284 14.34 16.99 3.47
N LEU A 285 13.99 18.16 4.02
CA LEU A 285 12.94 19.03 3.52
C LEU A 285 13.57 20.29 2.95
N ARG A 286 13.11 20.75 1.79
CA ARG A 286 13.44 22.09 1.27
C ARG A 286 12.18 22.83 0.87
N ARG A 287 12.13 24.14 1.10
CA ARG A 287 11.00 24.97 0.71
C ARG A 287 11.35 25.90 -0.43
N LYS A 288 10.45 26.03 -1.39
CA LYS A 288 10.54 26.99 -2.50
C LYS A 288 9.17 27.58 -2.79
N GLY A 289 8.94 28.79 -2.29
CA GLY A 289 7.66 29.49 -2.37
C GLY A 289 6.55 28.72 -1.65
N SER A 290 5.52 28.37 -2.41
CA SER A 290 4.33 27.64 -1.93
C SER A 290 4.50 26.12 -1.88
N PHE A 291 5.68 25.61 -2.21
CA PHE A 291 5.97 24.18 -2.23
C PHE A 291 7.05 23.81 -1.23
N LEU A 292 6.85 22.66 -0.60
CA LEU A 292 7.83 21.96 0.21
C LEU A 292 8.20 20.66 -0.51
N TYR A 293 9.47 20.29 -0.52
CA TYR A 293 9.94 19.08 -1.19
C TYR A 293 10.66 18.20 -0.18
N LEU A 294 10.16 16.98 0.00
CA LEU A 294 10.84 15.92 0.72
C LEU A 294 11.79 15.20 -0.21
N SER A 295 13.06 15.12 0.17
CA SER A 295 13.97 14.10 -0.33
C SER A 295 13.81 12.89 0.59
N ASP A 296 13.22 11.80 0.08
CA ASP A 296 12.96 10.60 0.87
C ASP A 296 14.18 9.68 0.98
N ASN A 297 14.02 8.56 1.70
CA ASN A 297 15.07 7.55 1.89
C ASN A 297 15.42 6.74 0.62
N GLN A 298 14.80 7.04 -0.51
CA GLN A 298 15.09 6.48 -1.82
C GLN A 298 15.64 7.54 -2.79
N GLY A 299 15.88 8.77 -2.31
CA GLY A 299 16.37 9.89 -3.12
C GLY A 299 15.30 10.49 -4.04
N ARG A 300 14.01 10.17 -3.84
CA ARG A 300 12.90 10.78 -4.59
C ARG A 300 12.58 12.15 -4.02
N SER A 301 12.26 13.10 -4.91
CA SER A 301 11.72 14.40 -4.51
C SER A 301 10.19 14.34 -4.52
N VAL A 302 9.58 14.29 -3.33
CA VAL A 302 8.13 14.28 -3.14
C VAL A 302 7.65 15.72 -2.84
N PRO A 303 6.80 16.30 -3.69
CA PRO A 303 6.28 17.64 -3.46
C PRO A 303 5.10 17.64 -2.47
N PHE A 304 5.04 18.66 -1.65
CA PHE A 304 3.93 19.02 -0.77
C PHE A 304 3.61 20.51 -0.96
N VAL A 305 2.39 20.89 -0.60
CA VAL A 305 2.07 22.31 -0.38
C VAL A 305 2.68 22.77 0.95
N THR A 306 3.15 24.01 1.00
CA THR A 306 3.55 24.62 2.27
C THR A 306 2.32 24.73 3.18
N LEU A 307 2.51 24.41 4.46
CA LEU A 307 1.47 24.47 5.49
C LEU A 307 1.56 25.77 6.30
N ASP A 308 0.41 26.29 6.75
CA ASP A 308 0.36 27.29 7.82
C ASP A 308 0.70 26.65 9.17
N TYR A 309 0.86 27.48 10.20
CA TYR A 309 1.09 27.02 11.57
C TYR A 309 -0.05 26.11 12.04
N ASN A 310 0.33 25.05 12.76
CA ASN A 310 -0.61 24.06 13.32
C ASN A 310 -1.49 23.36 12.26
N GLN A 311 -1.00 23.22 11.03
CA GLN A 311 -1.66 22.45 9.98
C GLN A 311 -0.99 21.10 9.75
N ARG A 312 -1.77 20.15 9.24
CA ARG A 312 -1.28 18.87 8.72
C ARG A 312 -1.97 18.52 7.42
N ILE A 313 -1.26 17.82 6.54
CA ILE A 313 -1.81 17.25 5.32
C ILE A 313 -1.41 15.79 5.18
N TYR A 314 -2.35 14.95 4.78
CA TYR A 314 -2.11 13.55 4.49
C TYR A 314 -1.75 13.36 3.02
N ASN A 315 -0.64 12.68 2.75
CA ASN A 315 -0.28 12.22 1.41
C ASN A 315 -0.62 10.73 1.32
N ALA A 316 -1.69 10.41 0.60
CA ALA A 316 -2.15 9.03 0.43
C ALA A 316 -1.19 8.17 -0.42
N GLN A 317 -0.38 8.76 -1.30
CA GLN A 317 0.60 8.00 -2.08
C GLN A 317 1.76 7.54 -1.20
N GLU A 318 2.23 8.43 -0.32
CA GLU A 318 3.37 8.16 0.57
C GLU A 318 2.95 7.63 1.95
N GLN A 319 1.64 7.49 2.20
CA GLN A 319 1.05 7.00 3.45
C GLN A 319 1.60 7.71 4.70
N LEU A 320 1.79 9.02 4.61
CA LEU A 320 2.32 9.84 5.70
C LEU A 320 1.63 11.19 5.79
N TYR A 321 1.68 11.79 6.98
CA TYR A 321 1.28 13.18 7.20
C TYR A 321 2.52 14.06 7.17
N LEU A 322 2.43 15.18 6.45
CA LEU A 322 3.29 16.33 6.71
C LEU A 322 2.59 17.21 7.74
N VAL A 323 3.31 17.61 8.78
CA VAL A 323 2.79 18.43 9.87
C VAL A 323 3.69 19.63 10.04
N ARG A 324 3.08 20.81 10.24
CA ARG A 324 3.77 22.00 10.74
C ARG A 324 3.23 22.33 12.12
N THR A 325 4.11 22.32 13.12
CA THR A 325 3.73 22.61 14.50
C THR A 325 3.35 24.08 14.68
N GLU A 326 2.77 24.41 15.83
CA GLU A 326 2.52 25.80 16.22
C GLU A 326 3.81 26.62 16.32
N GLY A 327 4.92 25.98 16.73
CA GLY A 327 6.26 26.60 16.74
C GLY A 327 6.91 26.73 15.36
N GLY A 328 6.23 26.32 14.28
CA GLY A 328 6.74 26.46 12.91
C GLY A 328 7.66 25.33 12.43
N HIS A 329 7.91 24.32 13.26
CA HIS A 329 8.73 23.16 12.92
C HIS A 329 7.96 22.19 12.02
N TYR A 330 8.65 21.57 11.07
CA TYR A 330 8.12 20.52 10.21
C TYR A 330 8.50 19.14 10.73
N LEU A 331 7.53 18.23 10.64
CA LEU A 331 7.75 16.80 10.86
C LEU A 331 6.90 15.98 9.89
N LEU A 332 7.34 14.75 9.62
CA LEU A 332 6.52 13.73 8.97
C LEU A 332 6.02 12.75 10.04
N GLN A 333 4.78 12.29 9.91
CA GLN A 333 4.20 11.25 10.75
C GLN A 333 3.70 10.09 9.87
N THR A 334 4.25 8.90 10.06
CA THR A 334 3.75 7.68 9.41
C THR A 334 2.47 7.18 10.08
N LEU A 335 1.73 6.30 9.42
CA LEU A 335 0.52 5.68 10.00
C LEU A 335 0.81 4.87 11.26
N ASP A 336 2.00 4.28 11.36
CA ASP A 336 2.47 3.54 12.54
C ASP A 336 2.95 4.45 13.67
N ASN A 337 2.73 5.77 13.55
CA ASN A 337 3.14 6.79 14.52
C ASN A 337 4.66 6.82 14.75
N VAL A 338 5.42 6.77 13.65
CA VAL A 338 6.82 7.17 13.62
C VAL A 338 6.92 8.60 13.11
N PHE A 339 7.64 9.43 13.85
CA PHE A 339 7.76 10.87 13.65
C PHE A 339 9.18 11.21 13.18
N TYR A 340 9.30 11.93 12.07
CA TYR A 340 10.55 12.37 11.47
C TYR A 340 10.63 13.89 11.60
N TYR A 341 11.50 14.41 12.45
CA TYR A 341 11.60 15.83 12.76
C TYR A 341 12.70 16.50 11.95
N PHE A 342 12.37 17.61 11.29
CA PHE A 342 13.29 18.40 10.47
C PHE A 342 13.57 19.79 11.04
N GLY A 343 12.77 20.26 11.99
CA GLY A 343 12.90 21.60 12.52
C GLY A 343 12.24 22.67 11.64
N GLU A 344 12.71 23.91 11.71
CA GLU A 344 12.21 24.98 10.83
C GLU A 344 12.75 24.81 9.41
N VAL A 345 11.91 25.05 8.40
CA VAL A 345 12.31 24.96 6.99
C VAL A 345 12.17 26.34 6.32
N PRO A 346 13.28 27.11 6.20
CA PRO A 346 13.28 28.43 5.56
C PRO A 346 12.92 28.36 4.07
N ASP A 347 12.38 29.46 3.54
CA ASP A 347 12.06 29.60 2.11
C ASP A 347 13.27 30.08 1.29
N ASP A 348 14.35 29.32 1.33
CA ASP A 348 15.62 29.59 0.64
C ASP A 348 16.03 28.48 -0.34
N ASN A 349 15.17 27.47 -0.49
CA ASN A 349 15.39 26.26 -1.29
C ASN A 349 16.63 25.44 -0.89
N GLN A 350 17.15 25.64 0.32
CA GLN A 350 18.20 24.81 0.89
C GLN A 350 17.61 23.56 1.56
N PRO A 351 18.28 22.40 1.47
CA PRO A 351 17.87 21.21 2.21
C PRO A 351 18.08 21.39 3.71
N VAL A 352 17.02 21.19 4.48
CA VAL A 352 17.05 21.05 5.93
C VAL A 352 17.04 19.56 6.27
N PRO A 353 18.10 19.03 6.90
CA PRO A 353 18.24 17.60 7.10
C PRO A 353 17.37 17.07 8.24
N LEU A 354 17.09 15.77 8.21
CA LEU A 354 16.40 15.07 9.30
C LEU A 354 17.21 15.14 10.62
N GLU A 355 16.61 15.66 11.69
CA GLU A 355 17.24 15.83 13.00
C GLU A 355 16.95 14.68 13.96
N ARG A 356 15.76 14.08 13.87
CA ARG A 356 15.34 13.03 14.80
C ARG A 356 14.27 12.12 14.20
N ILE A 357 14.30 10.85 14.56
CA ILE A 357 13.20 9.91 14.37
C ILE A 357 12.71 9.49 15.75
N GLU A 358 11.41 9.46 15.97
CA GLU A 358 10.80 9.06 17.24
C GLU A 358 9.60 8.15 17.01
N ASN A 359 9.40 7.14 17.85
CA ASN A 359 8.21 6.31 17.82
C ASN A 359 7.13 6.82 18.79
N ALA A 360 5.94 6.21 18.74
CA ALA A 360 4.81 6.57 19.61
C ALA A 360 5.09 6.48 21.13
N LEU A 361 6.14 5.77 21.54
CA LEU A 361 6.54 5.60 22.95
C LEU A 361 7.57 6.64 23.39
N GLY A 362 7.96 7.57 22.53
CA GLY A 362 8.97 8.59 22.81
C GLY A 362 10.41 8.09 22.72
N HIS A 363 10.63 6.87 22.21
CA HIS A 363 11.97 6.36 21.93
C HIS A 363 12.44 6.88 20.58
N PHE A 364 13.72 7.24 20.49
CA PHE A 364 14.22 8.07 19.41
C PHE A 364 15.60 7.66 18.91
N LEU A 365 15.86 8.08 17.67
CA LEU A 365 17.18 8.29 17.09
C LEU A 365 17.37 9.80 16.88
N HIS A 366 18.50 10.33 17.33
CA HIS A 366 18.87 11.73 17.15
C HIS A 366 20.16 11.81 16.33
N PHE A 367 20.17 12.71 15.35
CA PHE A 367 21.23 12.86 14.35
C PHE A 367 22.07 14.10 14.65
N VAL A 368 23.26 13.89 15.19
CA VAL A 368 24.18 14.96 15.58
C VAL A 368 25.07 15.31 14.40
N ARG A 369 25.07 16.58 14.01
CA ARG A 369 25.86 17.10 12.90
C ARG A 369 26.93 18.08 13.39
N SER A 370 28.03 18.20 12.65
CA SER A 370 29.02 19.26 12.83
C SER A 370 28.46 20.62 12.41
N GLU A 371 29.19 21.70 12.69
CA GLU A 371 28.84 23.05 12.23
C GLU A 371 28.73 23.13 10.69
N ASP A 372 29.50 22.33 9.97
CA ASP A 372 29.45 22.21 8.51
C ASP A 372 28.30 21.32 8.00
N GLY A 373 27.44 20.82 8.89
CA GLY A 373 26.26 20.01 8.54
C GLY A 373 26.54 18.53 8.28
N VAL A 374 27.76 18.05 8.54
CA VAL A 374 28.13 16.62 8.36
C VAL A 374 27.65 15.80 9.55
N LEU A 375 26.97 14.68 9.30
CA LEU A 375 26.49 13.79 10.37
C LEU A 375 27.66 13.09 11.07
N THR A 376 27.89 13.37 12.34
CA THR A 376 28.98 12.77 13.12
C THR A 376 28.51 11.64 14.02
N ASP A 377 27.29 11.71 14.55
CA ASP A 377 26.80 10.72 15.50
C ASP A 377 25.30 10.44 15.34
N ILE A 378 24.93 9.19 15.61
CA ILE A 378 23.54 8.76 15.78
C ILE A 378 23.39 8.27 17.22
N CYS A 379 22.52 8.95 17.98
CA CYS A 379 22.26 8.66 19.38
C CYS A 379 20.85 8.09 19.53
N ALA A 380 20.70 6.96 20.20
CA ALA A 380 19.42 6.32 20.45
C ALA A 380 19.04 6.34 21.93
N THR A 381 17.74 6.20 22.22
CA THR A 381 17.23 6.03 23.58
C THR A 381 17.92 4.85 24.28
N GLY A 382 18.32 5.04 25.55
CA GLY A 382 19.09 4.07 26.31
C GLY A 382 20.61 4.25 26.22
N GLY A 383 21.07 5.39 25.68
CA GLY A 383 22.50 5.77 25.69
C GLY A 383 23.34 5.12 24.58
N GLN A 384 22.70 4.41 23.65
CA GLN A 384 23.38 3.79 22.52
C GLN A 384 23.83 4.88 21.54
N ARG A 385 25.13 4.94 21.23
CA ARG A 385 25.71 5.89 20.29
C ARG A 385 26.55 5.19 19.23
N VAL A 386 26.40 5.61 17.98
CA VAL A 386 27.35 5.29 16.91
C VAL A 386 27.95 6.56 16.36
N HIS A 387 29.27 6.54 16.16
CA HIS A 387 30.05 7.62 15.58
C HIS A 387 30.43 7.27 14.14
N LEU A 388 30.22 8.22 13.24
CA LEU A 388 30.42 8.08 11.80
C LEU A 388 31.75 8.74 11.43
N HIS A 389 32.60 7.99 10.74
CA HIS A 389 33.92 8.45 10.32
C HIS A 389 34.00 8.50 8.80
N TYR A 390 34.46 9.64 8.28
CA TYR A 390 34.55 9.93 6.86
C TYR A 390 36.02 9.92 6.43
N ASP A 391 36.26 9.42 5.23
CA ASP A 391 37.56 9.47 4.58
C ASP A 391 37.94 10.91 4.23
N GLU A 392 39.15 11.34 4.61
CA GLU A 392 39.59 12.73 4.49
C GLU A 392 39.73 13.21 3.05
N VAL A 393 39.96 12.29 2.10
CA VAL A 393 40.20 12.63 0.69
C VAL A 393 38.89 12.67 -0.08
N THR A 394 38.06 11.64 0.11
CA THR A 394 36.82 11.46 -0.66
C THR A 394 35.60 12.06 0.02
N SER A 395 35.71 12.45 1.30
CA SER A 395 34.60 12.87 2.15
C SER A 395 33.46 11.84 2.23
N ARG A 396 33.76 10.56 1.95
CA ARG A 396 32.79 9.46 2.01
C ARG A 396 32.83 8.79 3.36
N LEU A 397 31.67 8.35 3.83
CA LEU A 397 31.55 7.57 5.05
C LEU A 397 32.29 6.25 4.87
N SER A 398 33.29 6.00 5.71
CA SER A 398 34.17 4.84 5.60
C SER A 398 33.91 3.83 6.73
N THR A 399 33.72 4.33 7.96
CA THR A 399 33.63 3.49 9.15
C THR A 399 32.55 3.97 10.09
N VAL A 400 31.81 3.04 10.68
CA VAL A 400 30.86 3.30 11.77
C VAL A 400 31.39 2.65 13.04
N LYS A 401 31.43 3.40 14.15
CA LYS A 401 31.98 2.94 15.43
C LYS A 401 30.91 3.02 16.51
N ARG A 402 30.65 1.92 17.22
CA ARG A 402 29.84 1.98 18.44
C ARG A 402 30.66 2.60 19.56
N ILE A 403 30.10 3.61 20.21
CA ILE A 403 30.72 4.31 21.35
C ILE A 403 30.02 3.88 22.65
N VAL A 404 30.80 3.52 23.66
CA VAL A 404 30.36 3.25 25.03
C VAL A 404 31.38 3.91 25.97
N ASP A 405 30.91 4.74 26.91
CA ASP A 405 31.77 5.51 27.83
C ASP A 405 32.90 6.27 27.11
N ASP A 406 32.52 6.98 26.03
CA ASP A 406 33.42 7.75 25.15
C ASP A 406 34.57 6.94 24.52
N LYS A 407 34.44 5.61 24.48
CA LYS A 407 35.40 4.71 23.83
C LYS A 407 34.74 3.91 22.72
N ALA A 408 35.45 3.74 21.61
CA ALA A 408 35.02 2.86 20.54
C ALA A 408 35.15 1.40 20.98
N VAL A 409 34.04 0.65 20.92
CA VAL A 409 33.99 -0.76 21.34
C VAL A 409 33.71 -1.73 20.19
N LYS A 410 33.17 -1.25 19.07
CA LYS A 410 32.93 -2.05 17.87
C LYS A 410 33.05 -1.18 16.63
N HIS A 411 33.55 -1.77 15.55
CA HIS A 411 33.80 -1.11 14.28
C HIS A 411 33.12 -1.88 13.16
N TRP A 412 32.45 -1.17 12.26
CA TRP A 412 31.90 -1.70 11.03
C TRP A 412 32.39 -0.87 9.85
N CYS A 413 32.63 -1.53 8.71
CA CYS A 413 32.76 -0.83 7.45
C CYS A 413 31.40 -0.23 7.09
N ALA A 414 31.38 1.00 6.56
CA ALA A 414 30.14 1.66 6.14
C ALA A 414 29.45 0.95 4.96
N MET A 415 30.21 0.16 4.20
CA MET A 415 29.71 -0.81 3.22
C MET A 415 30.39 -2.16 3.47
N ALA A 416 29.65 -3.14 4.00
CA ALA A 416 30.11 -4.52 3.94
C ALA A 416 29.82 -5.06 2.53
N THR A 417 30.83 -5.61 1.86
CA THR A 417 30.69 -6.19 0.53
C THR A 417 29.86 -7.47 0.55
N THR A 418 28.60 -7.39 0.15
CA THR A 418 27.86 -8.44 -0.57
C THR A 418 28.03 -8.22 -2.08
N ALA A 419 29.28 -8.27 -2.55
CA ALA A 419 29.59 -8.21 -3.97
C ALA A 419 30.26 -9.53 -4.40
N THR A 420 29.44 -10.56 -4.56
CA THR A 420 29.77 -11.70 -5.44
C THR A 420 28.56 -12.04 -6.29
N ALA A 421 28.56 -11.53 -7.52
CA ALA A 421 28.00 -12.22 -8.67
C ALA A 421 28.67 -11.61 -9.91
N SER A 422 29.63 -12.37 -10.44
CA SER A 422 30.24 -12.23 -11.76
C SER A 422 29.21 -12.25 -12.88
#